data_AF-A0A440B6H3-F1
#
_entry.id   AF-A0A440B6H3-F1
#
_cell.length_a   1.000
_cell.length_b   1.000
_cell.length_c   1.000
_cell.angle_alpha   90.00
_cell.angle_beta   90.00
_cell.angle_gamma   90.00
#
_symmetry.space_group_name_H-M   'P 1'
#
loop_
_entity.id
_entity.type
_entity.pdbx_description
1 polymer ?
#
loop_
_entity_poly.entity_id
_entity_poly.type
_entity_poly.pdbx_seq_one_letter_code
_entity_poly.pdbx_strand_id
1 'polypeptide(L)'
;MTIRIEPDGRIVRLHGRAGWMMRKLVDAGKRGVTTLDLPTGVRVSHYVYLLRRDGFIVSAENESHGGEFPCRHSRYRIETPVTILADVATAA
;
A
#
# COMPACT_ATOMS: atom_id res chain seq x y z
N MET A 1 7.16 6.66 8.76
CA MET A 1 7.79 5.42 8.29
C MET A 1 8.85 5.70 7.24
N THR A 2 10.03 5.11 7.40
CA THR A 2 11.13 5.23 6.42
C THR A 2 11.19 3.97 5.59
N ILE A 3 11.26 4.13 4.27
CA ILE A 3 11.32 3.03 3.30
C ILE A 3 12.62 3.13 2.53
N ARG A 4 13.31 2.00 2.37
CA ARG A 4 14.37 1.82 1.41
C ARG A 4 13.81 1.13 0.17
N ILE A 5 13.99 1.73 -1.00
CA ILE A 5 13.71 1.10 -2.29
C ILE A 5 14.91 0.22 -2.64
N GLU A 6 14.65 -0.97 -3.17
CA GLU A 6 15.67 -1.91 -3.61
C GLU A 6 15.68 -2.01 -5.14
N PRO A 7 16.83 -2.30 -5.78
CA PRO A 7 18.17 -2.43 -5.18
C PRO A 7 18.93 -1.09 -5.08
N ASP A 8 18.32 0.02 -5.52
CA ASP A 8 18.97 1.33 -5.61
C ASP A 8 19.35 1.94 -4.24
N GLY A 9 18.72 1.45 -3.16
CA GLY A 9 18.94 1.91 -1.79
C GLY A 9 18.32 3.26 -1.49
N ARG A 10 17.50 3.82 -2.39
CA ARG A 10 16.92 5.16 -2.23
C ARG A 10 15.99 5.19 -1.03
N ILE A 11 16.16 6.20 -0.18
CA ILE A 11 15.35 6.37 1.03
C ILE A 11 14.20 7.33 0.77
N VAL A 12 12.99 6.90 1.10
CA VAL A 12 11.76 7.71 1.02
C VAL A 12 11.08 7.70 2.39
N ARG A 13 10.67 8.88 2.86
CA ARG A 13 9.92 9.01 4.11
C ARG A 13 8.44 9.18 3.81
N LEU A 14 7.64 8.24 4.30
CA LEU A 14 6.18 8.24 4.19
C LEU A 14 5.55 8.69 5.50
N HIS A 15 4.50 9.51 5.39
CA HIS A 15 3.78 10.10 6.51
C HIS A 15 2.36 9.56 6.62
N GLY A 16 1.84 9.53 7.86
CA GLY A 16 0.45 9.20 8.17
C GLY A 16 -0.09 7.96 7.44
N ARG A 17 -1.21 8.14 6.74
CA ARG A 17 -1.94 7.05 6.08
C ARG A 17 -1.26 6.47 4.84
N ALA A 18 -0.38 7.22 4.17
CA ALA A 18 0.43 6.66 3.08
C ALA A 18 1.43 5.63 3.63
N GLY A 19 2.09 5.93 4.74
CA GLY A 19 2.97 4.99 5.42
C GLY A 19 2.22 3.75 5.92
N TRP A 20 1.05 3.94 6.52
CA TRP A 20 0.18 2.83 6.91
C TRP A 20 -0.21 1.94 5.72
N MET A 21 -0.58 2.53 4.57
CA MET A 21 -0.94 1.78 3.37
C MET A 21 0.24 0.98 2.82
N MET A 22 1.43 1.57 2.79
CA MET A 22 2.65 0.87 2.38
C MET A 22 2.91 -0.35 3.27
N ARG A 23 2.77 -0.22 4.59
CA ARG A 23 2.88 -1.37 5.52
C ARG A 23 1.89 -2.48 5.15
N LYS A 24 0.63 -2.13 4.90
CA LYS A 24 -0.39 -3.12 4.50
C LYS A 24 -0.08 -3.83 3.19
N LEU A 25 0.46 -3.12 2.20
CA LEU A 25 0.88 -3.73 0.94
C LEU A 25 2.06 -4.67 1.13
N VAL A 26 3.07 -4.27 1.91
CA VAL A 26 4.25 -5.10 2.20
C VAL A 26 3.85 -6.35 2.99
N ASP A 27 3.03 -6.21 4.03
CA ASP A 27 2.55 -7.33 4.85
C ASP A 27 1.72 -8.32 4.02
N ALA A 28 0.93 -7.84 3.06
CA ALA A 28 0.15 -8.70 2.16
C ALA A 28 0.99 -9.35 1.04
N GLY A 29 2.15 -8.77 0.72
CA GLY A 29 3.04 -9.23 -0.35
C GLY A 29 2.31 -9.45 -1.68
N LYS A 30 2.59 -10.59 -2.32
CA LYS A 30 2.02 -10.96 -3.64
C LYS A 30 0.50 -11.15 -3.62
N ARG A 31 -0.13 -11.35 -2.47
CA ARG A 31 -1.59 -11.43 -2.36
C ARG A 31 -2.24 -10.06 -2.60
N GLY A 32 -1.53 -8.99 -2.23
CA GLY A 32 -2.05 -7.65 -2.26
C GLY A 32 -3.24 -7.43 -1.33
N VAL A 33 -3.84 -6.25 -1.43
CA VAL A 33 -4.99 -5.85 -0.63
C VAL A 33 -6.09 -5.30 -1.53
N THR A 34 -7.34 -5.63 -1.21
CA THR A 34 -8.51 -4.90 -1.69
C THR A 34 -9.09 -4.03 -0.58
N THR A 35 -9.94 -3.07 -0.95
CA THR A 35 -10.83 -2.33 -0.03
C THR A 35 -11.59 -3.22 0.95
N LEU A 36 -11.91 -4.46 0.59
CA LEU A 36 -12.59 -5.41 1.50
C LEU A 36 -11.67 -6.02 2.57
N ASP A 37 -10.35 -6.03 2.34
CA ASP A 37 -9.36 -6.56 3.30
C ASP A 37 -9.02 -5.54 4.40
N LEU A 38 -9.55 -4.31 4.31
CA LEU A 38 -9.13 -3.16 5.09
C LEU A 38 -10.32 -2.55 5.86
N PRO A 39 -10.06 -1.79 6.93
CA PRO A 39 -11.14 -1.14 7.68
C PRO A 39 -12.03 -0.25 6.80
N THR A 40 -13.32 -0.22 7.12
CA THR A 40 -14.31 0.61 6.42
C THR A 40 -13.93 2.09 6.44
N GLY A 41 -14.18 2.81 5.34
CA GLY A 41 -13.92 4.24 5.21
C GLY A 41 -12.46 4.61 4.86
N VAL A 42 -11.57 3.63 4.73
CA VAL A 42 -10.20 3.84 4.24
C VAL A 42 -10.24 4.20 2.75
N ARG A 43 -9.68 5.37 2.40
CA ARG A 43 -9.53 5.84 1.01
C ARG A 43 -8.35 5.17 0.32
N VAL A 44 -8.45 3.87 0.05
CA VAL A 44 -7.35 3.04 -0.50
C VAL A 44 -6.76 3.65 -1.77
N SER A 45 -7.61 4.02 -2.73
CA SER A 45 -7.18 4.61 -4.00
C SER A 45 -6.38 5.91 -3.82
N HIS A 46 -6.75 6.75 -2.84
CA HIS A 46 -6.01 7.97 -2.52
C HIS A 46 -4.61 7.66 -1.96
N TYR A 47 -4.49 6.69 -1.06
CA TYR A 47 -3.19 6.33 -0.51
C TYR A 47 -2.29 5.65 -1.55
N VAL A 48 -2.87 4.82 -2.42
CA VAL A 48 -2.14 4.27 -3.58
C VAL A 48 -1.68 5.38 -4.52
N TYR A 49 -2.51 6.40 -4.77
CA TYR A 49 -2.10 7.58 -5.54
C TYR A 49 -0.90 8.30 -4.91
N LEU A 50 -0.91 8.51 -3.58
CA LEU A 50 0.22 9.13 -2.88
C LEU A 50 1.50 8.29 -3.01
N LEU A 51 1.42 6.97 -2.87
CA LEU A 51 2.57 6.09 -3.07
C LEU A 51 3.11 6.15 -4.51
N ARG A 52 2.23 6.15 -5.51
CA ARG A 52 2.64 6.29 -6.92
C ARG A 52 3.30 7.64 -7.19
N ARG A 53 2.77 8.72 -6.61
CA ARG A 53 3.36 10.06 -6.68
C ARG A 53 4.77 10.10 -6.08
N ASP A 54 4.99 9.36 -5.01
CA ASP A 54 6.30 9.26 -4.34
C ASP A 54 7.25 8.24 -5.04
N GLY A 55 6.83 7.70 -6.19
CA GLY A 55 7.68 6.90 -7.10
C GLY A 55 7.60 5.38 -6.91
N PHE A 56 6.66 4.88 -6.10
CA PHE A 56 6.43 3.45 -5.95
C PHE A 56 5.50 2.90 -7.05
N ILE A 57 5.86 1.76 -7.61
CA ILE A 57 5.03 1.02 -8.55
C ILE A 57 4.07 0.16 -7.73
N VAL A 58 2.79 0.52 -7.78
CA VAL A 58 1.71 -0.26 -7.18
C VAL A 58 0.77 -0.69 -8.31
N SER A 59 0.64 -1.99 -8.56
CA SER A 59 -0.30 -2.51 -9.55
C SER A 59 -1.74 -2.42 -9.04
N ALA A 60 -2.70 -2.41 -9.96
CA ALA A 60 -4.12 -2.43 -9.66
C ALA A 60 -4.81 -3.37 -10.65
N GLU A 61 -5.16 -4.57 -10.18
CA GLU A 61 -5.92 -5.55 -10.96
C GLU A 61 -7.39 -5.48 -10.56
N ASN A 62 -8.30 -5.51 -11.54
CA ASN A 62 -9.73 -5.50 -11.25
C ASN A 62 -10.21 -6.90 -10.87
N GLU A 63 -10.73 -7.04 -9.66
CA GLU A 63 -11.35 -8.24 -9.13
C GLU A 63 -12.87 -8.04 -9.09
N SER A 64 -13.61 -9.01 -9.65
CA SER A 64 -15.07 -9.04 -9.61
C SER A 64 -15.53 -9.78 -8.36
N HIS A 65 -16.48 -9.20 -7.62
CA HIS A 65 -17.10 -9.83 -6.46
C HIS A 65 -18.57 -10.11 -6.75
N GLY A 66 -19.00 -11.33 -6.41
CA GLY A 66 -20.41 -11.75 -6.50
C GLY A 66 -21.21 -11.43 -5.23
N GLY A 67 -22.42 -11.98 -5.13
CA GLY A 67 -23.35 -11.74 -4.03
C GLY A 67 -24.55 -10.89 -4.48
N GLU A 68 -25.34 -10.44 -3.51
CA GLU A 68 -26.57 -9.66 -3.77
C GLU A 68 -26.28 -8.29 -4.41
N PHE A 69 -25.07 -7.76 -4.21
CA PHE A 69 -24.60 -6.50 -4.78
C PHE A 69 -23.26 -6.71 -5.52
N PRO A 70 -23.29 -7.27 -6.75
CA PRO A 70 -22.07 -7.53 -7.50
C PRO A 70 -21.38 -6.23 -7.92
N CYS A 71 -20.06 -6.19 -7.79
CA CYS A 71 -19.25 -5.03 -8.15
C CYS A 71 -17.84 -5.45 -8.54
N ARG A 72 -17.08 -4.52 -9.15
CA ARG A 72 -15.66 -4.68 -9.44
C ARG A 72 -14.87 -3.68 -8.62
N HIS A 73 -13.81 -4.13 -7.97
CA HIS A 73 -12.87 -3.26 -7.28
C HIS A 73 -11.44 -3.68 -7.59
N SER A 74 -10.48 -2.86 -7.18
CA SER A 74 -9.08 -3.12 -7.46
C SER A 74 -8.40 -3.86 -6.31
N ARG A 75 -7.62 -4.88 -6.66
CA ARG A 75 -6.59 -5.48 -5.81
C ARG A 75 -5.26 -4.79 -6.09
N TYR A 76 -4.68 -4.22 -5.05
CA TYR A 76 -3.43 -3.47 -5.12
C TYR A 76 -2.26 -4.31 -4.61
N ARG A 77 -1.15 -4.33 -5.35
CA ARG A 77 0.10 -4.98 -4.94
C ARG A 77 1.26 -4.00 -5.10
N ILE A 78 2.14 -3.98 -4.11
CA ILE A 78 3.40 -3.26 -4.23
C ILE A 78 4.34 -4.10 -5.12
N GLU A 79 4.71 -3.55 -6.27
CA GLU A 79 5.62 -4.20 -7.21
C GLU A 79 7.06 -3.72 -7.01
N THR A 80 7.23 -2.48 -6.54
CA THR A 80 8.56 -1.97 -6.16
C THR A 80 9.08 -2.76 -4.97
N PRO A 81 10.23 -3.43 -5.09
CA PRO A 81 10.87 -4.09 -3.96
C PRO A 81 11.30 -3.06 -2.92
N VAL A 82 10.90 -3.25 -1.67
CA VAL A 82 11.15 -2.29 -0.59
C VAL A 82 11.50 -2.99 0.71
N THR A 83 12.33 -2.34 1.51
CA THR A 83 12.59 -2.70 2.91
C THR A 83 12.07 -1.59 3.81
N ILE A 84 11.24 -1.94 4.80
CA ILE A 84 10.82 -0.99 5.84
C ILE A 84 11.94 -0.88 6.86
N LEU A 85 12.59 0.29 6.92
CA LEU A 85 13.57 0.59 7.95
C LEU A 85 12.80 1.01 9.19
N ALA A 86 13.10 0.38 10.34
CA ALA A 86 12.31 0.45 11.58
C ALA A 86 11.66 1.82 11.81
N ASP A 87 10.36 1.82 12.12
CA ASP A 87 9.70 3.02 12.62
C ASP A 87 10.41 3.38 13.91
N VAL A 88 11.24 4.43 13.86
CA VAL A 88 11.63 5.14 15.07
C VAL A 88 10.35 5.79 15.55
N ALA A 89 9.54 5.02 16.29
CA ALA A 89 8.53 5.55 17.16
C ALA A 89 9.29 6.51 18.06
N THR A 90 9.10 7.80 17.85
CA THR A 90 9.50 8.80 18.83
C THR A 90 8.63 8.49 20.05
N ALA A 91 9.16 7.68 20.97
CA ALA A 91 8.64 7.59 22.32
C ALA A 91 8.79 8.99 22.91
N ALA A 92 7.66 9.63 23.17
CA ALA A 92 7.53 10.85 23.94
C ALA A 92 6.46 10.59 25.00
#